data_AF-A0A2V9V4T1-F1
#
_entry.id   AF-A0A2V9V4T1-F1
#
_cell.length_a   1.000
_cell.length_b   1.000
_cell.length_c   1.000
_cell.angle_alpha   90.00
_cell.angle_beta   90.00
_cell.angle_gamma   90.00
#
_symmetry.space_group_name_H-M   'P 1'
#
loop_
_entity.id
_entity.type
_entity.pdbx_description
1 polymer ?
#
loop_
_entity_poly.entity_id
_entity_poly.type
_entity_poly.pdbx_seq_one_letter_code
_entity_poly.pdbx_strand_id
1 'polypeptide(L)'
;MKQAAVLGVMLAITTCGVAQTYNQNQSAPKNPPTQPGNNQPGTAQQGIPQQPGTAQPAPEGKRPPQAKTQPEFDAYKAAAANTDPAAMEAAANDFATKFPDSELRVILFKTAMRAYQSANNGDKTVELGRKVLASDADDPEALVIVASVLAERTRDTDLDKDQRLDEAMKMAQHAIQTVNTDVAVPAGTPPEKLEAYKGLLLSNAYSIIGTLEFKKDNFKAAEADLHKSIDAFPAQPDPVVVLRLALALDKQDKYPEALTYATKASALTQENTPAGSLARRECERVAQLSKQPKPAACGSGATPAQNQVPPK
;
A
#
# COMPACT_ATOMS: atom_id res chain seq x y z
N MET A 1 -15.60 -13.30 24.57
CA MET A 1 -15.05 -12.06 23.96
C MET A 1 -13.58 -11.98 24.31
N LYS A 2 -12.67 -11.95 23.32
CA LYS A 2 -11.22 -11.76 23.53
C LYS A 2 -10.65 -10.89 22.40
N GLN A 3 -9.63 -10.10 22.76
CA GLN A 3 -8.96 -9.06 21.97
C GLN A 3 -8.59 -9.50 20.55
N ALA A 4 -8.74 -8.60 19.57
CA ALA A 4 -8.20 -8.76 18.21
C ALA A 4 -6.79 -8.15 18.12
N ALA A 5 -5.88 -8.80 17.40
CA ALA A 5 -4.51 -8.32 17.25
C ALA A 5 -4.39 -7.27 16.13
N VAL A 6 -4.39 -5.98 16.51
CA VAL A 6 -4.14 -4.87 15.58
C VAL A 6 -2.64 -4.59 15.53
N LEU A 7 -1.96 -5.12 14.50
CA LEU A 7 -0.57 -4.76 14.18
C LEU A 7 -0.53 -3.45 13.38
N GLY A 8 -0.84 -2.34 14.07
CA GLY A 8 -0.71 -1.00 13.50
C GLY A 8 0.75 -0.58 13.39
N VAL A 9 1.24 -0.39 12.16
CA VAL A 9 2.57 0.18 11.91
C VAL A 9 2.53 1.69 12.21
N MET A 10 2.81 2.06 13.46
CA MET A 10 3.06 3.46 13.80
C MET A 10 4.37 3.94 13.16
N LEU A 11 4.26 4.62 12.03
CA LEU A 11 5.39 5.33 11.45
C LEU A 11 5.65 6.62 12.24
N ALA A 12 6.55 6.55 13.23
CA ALA A 12 6.90 7.71 14.05
C ALA A 12 7.58 8.80 13.20
N ILE A 13 6.88 9.92 12.96
CA ILE A 13 7.42 11.07 12.22
C ILE A 13 8.26 11.92 13.18
N THR A 14 9.57 11.68 13.20
CA THR A 14 10.52 12.56 13.89
C THR A 14 10.59 13.90 13.17
N THR A 15 10.05 14.96 13.77
CA THR A 15 10.01 16.30 13.18
C THR A 15 11.37 17.00 13.24
N CYS A 16 12.21 16.79 12.24
CA CYS A 16 13.36 17.67 11.98
C CYS A 16 12.83 19.01 11.42
N GLY A 17 12.90 20.07 12.22
CA GLY A 17 12.48 21.40 11.80
C GLY A 17 13.43 22.01 10.75
N VAL A 18 12.89 22.36 9.58
CA VAL A 18 13.61 23.12 8.55
C VAL A 18 13.03 24.54 8.52
N ALA A 19 13.86 25.54 8.80
CA ALA A 19 13.44 26.94 8.77
C ALA A 19 13.28 27.43 7.32
N GLN A 20 12.06 27.82 6.94
CA GLN A 20 11.82 28.52 5.67
C GLN A 20 12.14 30.01 5.84
N THR A 21 13.28 30.45 5.29
CA THR A 21 13.67 31.86 5.26
C THR A 21 12.87 32.62 4.20
N TYR A 22 11.95 33.48 4.65
CA TYR A 22 11.24 34.40 3.77
C TYR A 22 12.18 35.51 3.29
N ASN A 23 12.43 35.58 1.97
CA ASN A 23 13.25 36.63 1.37
C ASN A 23 12.40 37.90 1.17
N GLN A 24 12.61 38.92 2.02
CA GLN A 24 12.03 40.25 1.81
C GLN A 24 13.12 41.26 1.44
N ASN A 25 12.95 41.88 0.27
CA ASN A 25 13.93 42.76 -0.36
C ASN A 25 13.90 44.17 0.28
N GLN A 26 15.04 44.72 0.71
CA GLN A 26 15.13 46.14 1.12
C GLN A 26 16.56 46.71 1.10
N SER A 27 16.63 48.04 0.97
CA SER A 27 17.76 48.79 0.42
C SER A 27 18.98 49.00 1.34
N ALA A 28 20.15 49.15 0.71
CA ALA A 28 21.35 49.83 1.24
C ALA A 28 21.15 51.37 1.25
N PRO A 29 22.12 52.26 1.63
CA PRO A 29 23.53 52.00 2.05
C PRO A 29 24.10 52.87 3.21
N LYS A 30 25.31 52.52 3.71
CA LYS A 30 26.49 53.44 3.89
C LYS A 30 27.70 52.77 4.58
N ASN A 31 28.89 53.38 4.38
CA ASN A 31 30.23 52.99 4.88
C ASN A 31 31.19 54.20 4.68
N PRO A 32 32.50 54.16 5.08
CA PRO A 32 33.23 53.22 5.93
C PRO A 32 33.64 53.90 7.28
N PRO A 33 34.88 54.33 7.68
CA PRO A 33 36.24 54.29 7.07
C PRO A 33 37.39 53.71 7.96
N THR A 34 38.51 53.29 7.30
CA THR A 34 39.97 53.38 7.67
C THR A 34 40.50 53.02 9.08
N GLN A 35 41.69 52.42 9.30
CA GLN A 35 42.78 51.73 8.54
C GLN A 35 43.82 51.21 9.59
N PRO A 36 44.95 50.52 9.26
CA PRO A 36 45.39 49.75 8.09
C PRO A 36 45.67 48.26 8.47
N GLY A 37 46.38 47.37 7.76
CA GLY A 37 46.96 47.37 6.40
C GLY A 37 48.52 47.31 6.36
N ASN A 38 49.11 46.17 5.97
CA ASN A 38 50.51 46.07 5.49
C ASN A 38 50.70 44.88 4.51
N ASN A 39 51.66 44.96 3.57
CA ASN A 39 51.73 44.10 2.37
C ASN A 39 52.97 43.20 2.27
N GLN A 40 52.83 41.98 1.72
CA GLN A 40 53.84 41.33 0.86
C GLN A 40 53.16 40.44 -0.21
N PRO A 41 53.84 40.09 -1.34
CA PRO A 41 53.15 39.73 -2.57
C PRO A 41 53.23 38.24 -2.99
N GLY A 42 52.10 37.72 -3.48
CA GLY A 42 52.00 37.06 -4.78
C GLY A 42 52.73 35.74 -5.03
N THR A 43 52.05 34.62 -4.76
CA THR A 43 52.03 33.47 -5.68
C THR A 43 50.58 33.14 -6.04
N ALA A 44 50.32 32.79 -7.30
CA ALA A 44 48.96 32.55 -7.78
C ALA A 44 48.59 31.07 -7.66
N GLN A 45 47.61 30.76 -6.80
CA GLN A 45 46.87 29.49 -6.89
C GLN A 45 45.57 29.74 -7.64
N GLN A 46 45.34 28.95 -8.69
CA GLN A 46 44.13 29.01 -9.50
C GLN A 46 42.93 28.58 -8.64
N GLY A 47 41.81 29.30 -8.78
CA GLY A 47 40.59 28.97 -8.06
C GLY A 47 40.08 27.58 -8.47
N ILE A 48 39.95 26.67 -7.51
CA ILE A 48 39.21 25.42 -7.69
C ILE A 48 37.76 25.81 -7.97
N PRO A 49 37.15 25.46 -9.12
CA PRO A 49 35.75 25.75 -9.35
C PRO A 49 34.91 25.06 -8.27
N GLN A 50 33.99 25.79 -7.64
CA GLN A 50 33.00 25.16 -6.77
C GLN A 50 32.15 24.22 -7.61
N GLN A 51 32.41 22.93 -7.46
CA GLN A 51 31.74 21.87 -8.19
C GLN A 51 30.23 22.01 -7.99
N PRO A 52 29.41 22.06 -9.06
CA PRO A 52 27.96 22.15 -8.92
C PRO A 52 27.47 21.02 -8.01
N GLY A 53 26.78 21.38 -6.93
CA GLY A 53 26.18 20.39 -6.04
C GLY A 53 25.29 19.47 -6.88
N THR A 54 25.60 18.17 -6.87
CA THR A 54 24.88 17.19 -7.70
C THR A 54 23.40 17.28 -7.38
N ALA A 55 22.60 17.73 -8.35
CA ALA A 55 21.16 17.76 -8.22
C ALA A 55 20.69 16.34 -7.92
N GLN A 56 20.26 16.10 -6.68
CA GLN A 56 19.75 14.81 -6.25
C GLN A 56 18.60 14.44 -7.19
N PRO A 57 18.60 13.24 -7.80
CA PRO A 57 17.60 12.89 -8.82
C PRO A 57 16.19 13.12 -8.27
N ALA A 58 15.35 13.75 -9.08
CA ALA A 58 13.98 14.06 -8.69
C ALA A 58 13.25 12.76 -8.31
N PRO A 59 12.43 12.74 -7.24
CA PRO A 59 11.72 11.53 -6.84
C PRO A 59 10.85 10.99 -7.98
N GLU A 60 10.96 9.68 -8.23
CA GLU A 60 10.15 8.98 -9.24
C GLU A 60 8.70 8.84 -8.76
N GLY A 61 7.87 9.83 -9.10
CA GLY A 61 6.43 9.84 -8.81
C GLY A 61 5.79 11.23 -8.92
N LYS A 62 4.48 11.32 -8.66
CA LYS A 62 3.73 12.59 -8.62
C LYS A 62 4.25 13.50 -7.48
N ARG A 63 4.26 14.82 -7.72
CA ARG A 63 4.51 15.83 -6.67
C ARG A 63 3.46 15.66 -5.56
N PRO A 64 3.83 15.63 -4.27
CA PRO A 64 2.87 15.68 -3.17
C PRO A 64 1.93 16.90 -3.26
N PRO A 65 0.63 16.74 -2.97
CA PRO A 65 -0.31 17.85 -2.82
C PRO A 65 0.18 18.89 -1.81
N GLN A 66 -0.01 20.17 -2.11
CA GLN A 66 0.46 21.30 -1.30
C GLN A 66 -0.67 22.26 -0.92
N ALA A 67 -0.49 22.95 0.21
CA ALA A 67 -1.31 24.09 0.58
C ALA A 67 -1.01 25.28 -0.34
N LYS A 68 -2.03 25.96 -0.84
CA LYS A 68 -1.90 27.23 -1.56
C LYS A 68 -1.87 28.42 -0.59
N THR A 69 -2.45 28.27 0.61
CA THR A 69 -2.52 29.34 1.63
C THR A 69 -2.32 28.85 3.07
N GLN A 70 -1.97 29.77 3.99
CA GLN A 70 -1.82 29.43 5.42
C GLN A 70 -3.15 28.98 6.09
N PRO A 71 -4.31 29.64 5.88
CA PRO A 71 -5.57 29.19 6.50
C PRO A 71 -6.04 27.82 6.01
N GLU A 72 -5.69 27.45 4.77
CA GLU A 72 -5.87 26.11 4.22
C GLU A 72 -4.95 25.10 4.90
N PHE A 73 -3.66 25.42 5.08
CA PHE A 73 -2.71 24.53 5.76
C PHE A 73 -3.12 24.25 7.22
N ASP A 74 -3.58 25.27 7.95
CA ASP A 74 -4.02 25.10 9.33
C ASP A 74 -5.37 24.38 9.46
N ALA A 75 -6.30 24.60 8.52
CA ALA A 75 -7.53 23.81 8.43
C ALA A 75 -7.25 22.34 8.06
N TYR A 76 -6.28 22.09 7.18
CA TYR A 76 -5.83 20.73 6.85
C TYR A 76 -5.24 20.03 8.09
N LYS A 77 -4.38 20.70 8.88
CA LYS A 77 -3.86 20.14 10.14
C LYS A 77 -4.99 19.78 11.11
N ALA A 78 -5.98 20.66 11.27
CA ALA A 78 -7.13 20.41 12.14
C ALA A 78 -7.97 19.22 11.65
N ALA A 79 -8.17 19.08 10.33
CA ALA A 79 -8.88 17.94 9.76
C ALA A 79 -8.09 16.62 9.89
N ALA A 80 -6.79 16.63 9.55
CA ALA A 80 -5.91 15.46 9.59
C ALA A 80 -5.57 14.96 11.01
N ALA A 81 -5.96 15.70 12.06
CA ALA A 81 -5.84 15.25 13.45
C ALA A 81 -6.94 14.24 13.87
N ASN A 82 -7.98 14.04 13.06
CA ASN A 82 -9.07 13.11 13.37
C ASN A 82 -8.65 11.65 13.10
N THR A 83 -8.86 10.79 14.09
CA THR A 83 -8.54 9.35 14.02
C THR A 83 -9.76 8.44 13.92
N ASP A 84 -10.95 8.94 14.26
CA ASP A 84 -12.22 8.25 14.00
C ASP A 84 -12.61 8.39 12.51
N PRO A 85 -13.05 7.30 11.82
CA PRO A 85 -13.38 7.35 10.40
C PRO A 85 -14.49 8.36 10.03
N ALA A 86 -15.51 8.52 10.88
CA ALA A 86 -16.64 9.40 10.60
C ALA A 86 -16.30 10.87 10.88
N ALA A 87 -15.56 11.15 11.96
CA ALA A 87 -15.01 12.49 12.21
C ALA A 87 -14.02 12.91 11.11
N MET A 88 -13.18 11.97 10.64
CA MET A 88 -12.23 12.19 9.56
C MET A 88 -12.94 12.43 8.21
N GLU A 89 -14.02 11.70 7.90
CA GLU A 89 -14.84 12.00 6.72
C GLU A 89 -15.53 13.37 6.83
N ALA A 90 -16.15 13.69 7.98
CA ALA A 90 -16.80 14.97 8.19
C ALA A 90 -15.82 16.14 7.97
N ALA A 91 -14.65 16.06 8.60
CA ALA A 91 -13.60 17.06 8.43
C ALA A 91 -13.06 17.14 6.99
N ALA A 92 -13.01 16.03 6.25
CA ALA A 92 -12.64 16.03 4.83
C ALA A 92 -13.70 16.71 3.94
N ASN A 93 -15.00 16.44 4.17
CA ASN A 93 -16.10 17.09 3.47
C ASN A 93 -16.18 18.60 3.78
N ASP A 94 -16.04 18.99 5.06
CA ASP A 94 -16.01 20.40 5.50
C ASP A 94 -14.83 21.16 4.89
N PHE A 95 -13.64 20.55 4.92
CA PHE A 95 -12.45 21.11 4.29
C PHE A 95 -12.63 21.28 2.77
N ALA A 96 -13.17 20.27 2.08
CA ALA A 96 -13.43 20.33 0.65
C ALA A 96 -14.48 21.38 0.28
N THR A 97 -15.46 21.64 1.16
CA THR A 97 -16.47 22.69 0.99
C THR A 97 -15.85 24.08 1.17
N LYS A 98 -14.94 24.24 2.15
CA LYS A 98 -14.28 25.51 2.47
C LYS A 98 -13.13 25.87 1.51
N PHE A 99 -12.45 24.87 0.95
CA PHE A 99 -11.31 25.03 0.04
C PHE A 99 -11.47 24.14 -1.20
N PRO A 100 -12.44 24.43 -2.09
CA PRO A 100 -12.76 23.58 -3.24
C PRO A 100 -11.61 23.43 -4.23
N ASP A 101 -10.70 24.42 -4.32
CA ASP A 101 -9.51 24.36 -5.17
C ASP A 101 -8.27 23.75 -4.48
N SER A 102 -8.37 23.32 -3.23
CA SER A 102 -7.21 22.77 -2.50
C SER A 102 -6.78 21.41 -3.05
N GLU A 103 -5.47 21.21 -3.17
CA GLU A 103 -4.88 19.91 -3.50
C GLU A 103 -5.01 18.94 -2.31
N LEU A 104 -5.00 19.45 -1.08
CA LEU A 104 -4.97 18.67 0.16
C LEU A 104 -6.25 17.86 0.41
N ARG A 105 -7.35 18.17 -0.30
CA ARG A 105 -8.61 17.39 -0.28
C ARG A 105 -8.34 15.90 -0.56
N VAL A 106 -7.44 15.60 -1.50
CA VAL A 106 -7.12 14.21 -1.87
C VAL A 106 -6.47 13.47 -0.70
N ILE A 107 -5.61 14.14 0.09
CA ILE A 107 -4.96 13.52 1.26
C ILE A 107 -5.98 13.23 2.36
N LEU A 108 -6.91 14.15 2.61
CA LEU A 108 -7.97 13.96 3.61
C LEU A 108 -8.92 12.83 3.21
N PHE A 109 -9.41 12.80 1.97
CA PHE A 109 -10.27 11.70 1.50
C PHE A 109 -9.54 10.35 1.44
N LYS A 110 -8.26 10.30 1.06
CA LYS A 110 -7.45 9.07 1.15
C LYS A 110 -7.29 8.58 2.59
N THR A 111 -7.11 9.49 3.54
CA THR A 111 -6.98 9.15 4.96
C THR A 111 -8.31 8.61 5.52
N ALA A 112 -9.44 9.25 5.19
CA ALA A 112 -10.77 8.76 5.54
C ALA A 112 -11.10 7.39 4.89
N MET A 113 -10.72 7.19 3.61
CA MET A 113 -10.85 5.92 2.90
C MET A 113 -10.09 4.78 3.62
N ARG A 114 -8.81 5.00 3.98
CA ARG A 114 -8.00 4.03 4.75
C ARG A 114 -8.60 3.73 6.12
N ALA A 115 -9.16 4.74 6.78
CA ALA A 115 -9.79 4.60 8.09
C ALA A 115 -11.04 3.69 8.01
N TYR A 116 -11.89 3.89 7.00
CA TYR A 116 -13.03 3.00 6.75
C TYR A 116 -12.63 1.60 6.25
N GLN A 117 -11.56 1.48 5.45
CA GLN A 117 -11.00 0.19 5.04
C GLN A 117 -10.54 -0.61 6.26
N SER A 118 -9.80 0.03 7.17
CA SER A 118 -9.33 -0.55 8.44
C SER A 118 -10.49 -0.90 9.38
N ALA A 119 -11.57 -0.13 9.35
CA ALA A 119 -12.84 -0.43 10.04
C ALA A 119 -13.70 -1.49 9.33
N ASN A 120 -13.23 -2.09 8.23
CA ASN A 120 -13.93 -3.07 7.40
C ASN A 120 -15.30 -2.56 6.86
N ASN A 121 -15.44 -1.25 6.64
CA ASN A 121 -16.61 -0.64 6.03
C ASN A 121 -16.38 -0.43 4.53
N GLY A 122 -16.64 -1.48 3.75
CA GLY A 122 -16.42 -1.48 2.29
C GLY A 122 -17.21 -0.40 1.56
N ASP A 123 -18.44 -0.12 1.97
CA ASP A 123 -19.32 0.81 1.24
C ASP A 123 -18.80 2.25 1.36
N LYS A 124 -18.37 2.67 2.55
CA LYS A 124 -17.67 3.95 2.74
C LYS A 124 -16.26 3.95 2.14
N THR A 125 -15.56 2.82 2.13
CA THR A 125 -14.27 2.71 1.43
C THR A 125 -14.43 3.00 -0.07
N VAL A 126 -15.46 2.44 -0.70
CA VAL A 126 -15.79 2.69 -2.12
C VAL A 126 -16.28 4.12 -2.34
N GLU A 127 -17.13 4.67 -1.47
CA GLU A 127 -17.59 6.07 -1.58
C GLU A 127 -16.42 7.05 -1.57
N LEU A 128 -15.53 6.95 -0.57
CA LEU A 128 -14.43 7.89 -0.40
C LEU A 128 -13.29 7.64 -1.40
N GLY A 129 -13.05 6.38 -1.79
CA GLY A 129 -12.15 6.06 -2.90
C GLY A 129 -12.63 6.68 -4.23
N ARG A 130 -13.94 6.70 -4.49
CA ARG A 130 -14.50 7.42 -5.65
C ARG A 130 -14.35 8.94 -5.54
N LYS A 131 -14.43 9.54 -4.34
CA LYS A 131 -14.12 10.98 -4.13
C LYS A 131 -12.64 11.30 -4.42
N VAL A 132 -11.72 10.37 -4.10
CA VAL A 132 -10.31 10.47 -4.47
C VAL A 132 -10.13 10.38 -5.99
N LEU A 133 -10.68 9.35 -6.63
CA LEU A 133 -10.55 9.12 -8.08
C LEU A 133 -11.26 10.20 -8.94
N ALA A 134 -12.25 10.90 -8.39
CA ALA A 134 -12.84 12.08 -9.02
C ALA A 134 -11.94 13.34 -8.95
N SER A 135 -10.85 13.29 -8.17
CA SER A 135 -9.87 14.38 -8.02
C SER A 135 -8.49 14.04 -8.62
N ASP A 136 -8.07 12.78 -8.54
CA ASP A 136 -6.88 12.21 -9.17
C ASP A 136 -7.23 10.79 -9.66
N ALA A 137 -7.59 10.65 -10.93
CA ALA A 137 -8.10 9.40 -11.52
C ALA A 137 -7.03 8.30 -11.65
N ASP A 138 -5.76 8.68 -11.52
CA ASP A 138 -4.60 7.82 -11.71
C ASP A 138 -4.08 7.26 -10.37
N ASP A 139 -4.61 7.73 -9.24
CA ASP A 139 -4.11 7.40 -7.89
C ASP A 139 -4.09 5.87 -7.65
N PRO A 140 -2.90 5.23 -7.67
CA PRO A 140 -2.79 3.77 -7.75
C PRO A 140 -3.30 3.07 -6.49
N GLU A 141 -3.29 3.78 -5.36
CA GLU A 141 -3.79 3.28 -4.08
C GLU A 141 -5.32 3.30 -4.03
N ALA A 142 -5.98 4.39 -4.45
CA ALA A 142 -7.43 4.43 -4.51
C ALA A 142 -7.98 3.47 -5.56
N LEU A 143 -7.30 3.31 -6.70
CA LEU A 143 -7.61 2.30 -7.71
C LEU A 143 -7.56 0.89 -7.11
N VAL A 144 -6.46 0.51 -6.45
CA VAL A 144 -6.32 -0.79 -5.77
C VAL A 144 -7.39 -0.99 -4.69
N ILE A 145 -7.60 -0.01 -3.81
CA ILE A 145 -8.48 -0.16 -2.65
C ILE A 145 -9.95 -0.32 -3.07
N VAL A 146 -10.42 0.47 -4.04
CA VAL A 146 -11.78 0.32 -4.58
C VAL A 146 -11.92 -1.02 -5.32
N ALA A 147 -10.93 -1.40 -6.13
CA ALA A 147 -10.92 -2.66 -6.86
C ALA A 147 -10.97 -3.89 -5.94
N SER A 148 -10.21 -3.91 -4.85
CA SER A 148 -10.29 -4.98 -3.83
C SER A 148 -11.69 -5.11 -3.25
N VAL A 149 -12.30 -4.01 -2.79
CA VAL A 149 -13.64 -4.07 -2.18
C VAL A 149 -14.70 -4.53 -3.19
N LEU A 150 -14.60 -4.10 -4.45
CA LEU A 150 -15.48 -4.58 -5.52
C LEU A 150 -15.27 -6.08 -5.81
N ALA A 151 -14.02 -6.54 -5.94
CA ALA A 151 -13.71 -7.94 -6.24
C ALA A 151 -14.10 -8.91 -5.10
N GLU A 152 -13.97 -8.48 -3.84
CA GLU A 152 -14.25 -9.30 -2.65
C GLU A 152 -15.72 -9.30 -2.24
N ARG A 153 -16.40 -8.15 -2.28
CA ARG A 153 -17.79 -8.02 -1.75
C ARG A 153 -18.88 -8.31 -2.76
N THR A 154 -18.55 -8.38 -4.05
CA THR A 154 -19.52 -8.74 -5.09
C THR A 154 -19.77 -10.25 -5.09
N ARG A 155 -21.06 -10.61 -4.94
CA ARG A 155 -21.58 -11.98 -4.83
C ARG A 155 -22.20 -12.42 -6.15
N ASP A 156 -22.31 -13.73 -6.36
CA ASP A 156 -22.97 -14.31 -7.53
C ASP A 156 -24.48 -14.07 -7.61
N THR A 157 -25.09 -13.53 -6.54
CA THR A 157 -26.50 -13.12 -6.47
C THR A 157 -26.73 -11.64 -6.73
N ASP A 158 -25.68 -10.83 -6.91
CA ASP A 158 -25.81 -9.37 -7.07
C ASP A 158 -26.13 -9.04 -8.55
N LEU A 159 -27.21 -8.27 -8.78
CA LEU A 159 -27.71 -7.97 -10.14
C LEU A 159 -26.72 -7.18 -10.99
N ASP A 160 -25.83 -6.42 -10.36
CA ASP A 160 -24.77 -5.63 -10.97
C ASP A 160 -23.40 -6.35 -10.94
N LYS A 161 -23.36 -7.66 -10.63
CA LYS A 161 -22.12 -8.44 -10.47
C LYS A 161 -21.09 -8.18 -11.57
N ASP A 162 -21.45 -8.44 -12.83
CA ASP A 162 -20.47 -8.44 -13.92
C ASP A 162 -19.92 -7.01 -14.17
N GLN A 163 -20.77 -6.00 -13.99
CA GLN A 163 -20.35 -4.59 -14.02
C GLN A 163 -19.33 -4.27 -12.92
N ARG A 164 -19.57 -4.72 -11.68
CA ARG A 164 -18.66 -4.49 -10.53
C ARG A 164 -17.33 -5.24 -10.68
N LEU A 165 -17.37 -6.47 -11.18
CA LEU A 165 -16.17 -7.29 -11.40
C LEU A 165 -15.32 -6.76 -12.57
N ASP A 166 -15.93 -6.30 -13.65
CA ASP A 166 -15.22 -5.67 -14.76
C ASP A 166 -14.74 -4.25 -14.43
N GLU A 167 -15.41 -3.52 -13.52
CA GLU A 167 -14.88 -2.28 -12.94
C GLU A 167 -13.64 -2.56 -12.08
N ALA A 168 -13.70 -3.57 -11.19
CA ALA A 168 -12.56 -3.99 -10.38
C ALA A 168 -11.35 -4.39 -11.26
N MET A 169 -11.60 -5.13 -12.35
CA MET A 169 -10.57 -5.49 -13.33
C MET A 169 -9.90 -4.24 -13.93
N LYS A 170 -10.69 -3.29 -14.43
CA LYS A 170 -10.19 -2.05 -15.04
C LYS A 170 -9.39 -1.20 -14.05
N MET A 171 -9.87 -1.07 -12.81
CA MET A 171 -9.17 -0.31 -11.77
C MET A 171 -7.84 -0.96 -11.37
N ALA A 172 -7.80 -2.29 -11.21
CA ALA A 172 -6.55 -3.01 -10.92
C ALA A 172 -5.54 -2.92 -12.10
N GLN A 173 -6.02 -3.03 -13.34
CA GLN A 173 -5.20 -2.82 -14.54
C GLN A 173 -4.66 -1.39 -14.63
N HIS A 174 -5.47 -0.38 -14.30
CA HIS A 174 -5.02 1.02 -14.28
C HIS A 174 -3.96 1.26 -13.21
N ALA A 175 -4.12 0.70 -12.01
CA ALA A 175 -3.12 0.81 -10.95
C ALA A 175 -1.74 0.25 -11.35
N ILE A 176 -1.68 -0.83 -12.14
CA ILE A 176 -0.41 -1.38 -12.66
C ILE A 176 0.25 -0.41 -13.65
N GLN A 177 -0.52 0.39 -14.38
CA GLN A 177 -0.02 1.40 -15.31
C GLN A 177 0.51 2.63 -14.55
N THR A 178 -0.17 3.06 -13.49
CA THR A 178 0.09 4.34 -12.81
C THR A 178 1.01 4.23 -11.58
N VAL A 179 1.19 3.05 -10.98
CA VAL A 179 2.01 2.86 -9.76
C VAL A 179 3.46 3.37 -9.85
N ASN A 180 4.07 3.38 -11.04
CA ASN A 180 5.44 3.85 -11.22
C ASN A 180 5.55 5.37 -11.43
N THR A 181 4.45 6.04 -11.76
CA THR A 181 4.40 7.46 -12.17
C THR A 181 3.59 8.34 -11.21
N ASP A 182 2.57 7.76 -10.56
CA ASP A 182 1.49 8.50 -9.91
C ASP A 182 1.42 8.31 -8.38
N VAL A 183 2.31 7.49 -7.82
CA VAL A 183 2.54 7.50 -6.36
C VAL A 183 3.06 8.88 -5.95
N ALA A 184 2.30 9.59 -5.12
CA ALA A 184 2.75 10.84 -4.52
C ALA A 184 3.84 10.58 -3.47
N VAL A 185 5.05 11.10 -3.68
CA VAL A 185 6.24 10.79 -2.85
C VAL A 185 6.59 11.92 -1.87
N PRO A 186 6.34 11.77 -0.54
CA PRO A 186 6.72 12.78 0.45
C PRO A 186 8.22 13.10 0.42
N ALA A 187 8.57 14.37 0.68
CA ALA A 187 9.96 14.81 0.73
C ALA A 187 10.74 14.06 1.82
N GLY A 188 11.88 13.47 1.46
CA GLY A 188 12.70 12.67 2.37
C GLY A 188 12.27 11.21 2.53
N THR A 189 11.27 10.73 1.78
CA THR A 189 10.95 9.28 1.71
C THR A 189 12.18 8.50 1.23
N PRO A 190 12.68 7.49 1.99
CA PRO A 190 13.77 6.64 1.53
C PRO A 190 13.36 5.83 0.30
N PRO A 191 14.23 5.66 -0.73
CA PRO A 191 13.89 4.91 -1.94
C PRO A 191 13.41 3.49 -1.66
N GLU A 192 14.04 2.78 -0.72
CA GLU A 192 13.64 1.42 -0.30
C GLU A 192 12.19 1.36 0.21
N LYS A 193 11.70 2.40 0.91
CA LYS A 193 10.30 2.49 1.35
C LYS A 193 9.34 2.83 0.21
N LEU A 194 9.79 3.62 -0.77
CA LEU A 194 9.00 3.91 -1.96
C LEU A 194 8.81 2.65 -2.81
N GLU A 195 9.90 1.93 -3.09
CA GLU A 195 9.84 0.71 -3.91
C GLU A 195 9.09 -0.44 -3.20
N ALA A 196 9.24 -0.58 -1.88
CA ALA A 196 8.41 -1.49 -1.09
C ALA A 196 6.90 -1.15 -1.18
N TYR A 197 6.57 0.14 -1.22
CA TYR A 197 5.18 0.60 -1.35
C TYR A 197 4.61 0.41 -2.77
N LYS A 198 5.39 0.72 -3.82
CA LYS A 198 5.06 0.40 -5.22
C LYS A 198 4.84 -1.11 -5.39
N GLY A 199 5.74 -1.94 -4.84
CA GLY A 199 5.64 -3.40 -4.84
C GLY A 199 4.39 -3.92 -4.14
N LEU A 200 4.01 -3.35 -3.00
CA LEU A 200 2.75 -3.66 -2.31
C LEU A 200 1.52 -3.32 -3.16
N LEU A 201 1.49 -2.16 -3.83
CA LEU A 201 0.38 -1.78 -4.71
C LEU A 201 0.28 -2.70 -5.95
N LEU A 202 1.41 -3.02 -6.60
CA LEU A 202 1.47 -4.01 -7.67
C LEU A 202 1.00 -5.39 -7.19
N SER A 203 1.44 -5.83 -6.02
CA SER A 203 1.06 -7.11 -5.41
C SER A 203 -0.46 -7.22 -5.23
N ASN A 204 -1.10 -6.18 -4.69
CA ASN A 204 -2.54 -6.13 -4.55
C ASN A 204 -3.26 -6.08 -5.92
N ALA A 205 -2.80 -5.26 -6.87
CA ALA A 205 -3.39 -5.17 -8.21
C ALA A 205 -3.39 -6.52 -8.94
N TYR A 206 -2.25 -7.22 -8.95
CA TYR A 206 -2.14 -8.56 -9.52
C TYR A 206 -2.96 -9.61 -8.74
N SER A 207 -3.07 -9.50 -7.41
CA SER A 207 -3.95 -10.34 -6.59
C SER A 207 -5.42 -10.20 -7.02
N ILE A 208 -5.89 -8.98 -7.23
CA ILE A 208 -7.25 -8.69 -7.70
C ILE A 208 -7.48 -9.33 -9.07
N ILE A 209 -6.61 -9.04 -10.06
CA ILE A 209 -6.72 -9.58 -11.42
C ILE A 209 -6.76 -11.12 -11.39
N GLY A 210 -5.79 -11.77 -10.74
CA GLY A 210 -5.74 -13.22 -10.68
C GLY A 210 -6.94 -13.85 -9.94
N THR A 211 -7.51 -13.15 -8.96
CA THR A 211 -8.75 -13.57 -8.28
C THR A 211 -9.98 -13.43 -9.18
N LEU A 212 -10.04 -12.41 -10.03
CA LEU A 212 -11.11 -12.20 -11.00
C LEU A 212 -11.03 -13.20 -12.17
N GLU A 213 -9.83 -13.50 -12.66
CA GLU A 213 -9.61 -14.56 -13.66
C GLU A 213 -9.95 -15.95 -13.11
N PHE A 214 -9.63 -16.23 -11.83
CA PHE A 214 -10.07 -17.46 -11.15
C PHE A 214 -11.61 -17.55 -11.07
N LYS A 215 -12.30 -16.43 -10.77
CA LYS A 215 -13.77 -16.35 -10.80
C LYS A 215 -14.39 -16.51 -12.21
N LYS A 216 -13.57 -16.42 -13.28
CA LYS A 216 -13.96 -16.62 -14.68
C LYS A 216 -13.46 -17.97 -15.23
N ASP A 217 -13.08 -18.91 -14.35
CA ASP A 217 -12.46 -20.22 -14.64
C ASP A 217 -11.19 -20.15 -15.52
N ASN A 218 -10.58 -18.96 -15.68
CA ASN A 218 -9.36 -18.76 -16.46
C ASN A 218 -8.11 -19.03 -15.62
N PHE A 219 -8.00 -20.27 -15.13
CA PHE A 219 -7.00 -20.67 -14.13
C PHE A 219 -5.55 -20.40 -14.55
N LYS A 220 -5.25 -20.43 -15.85
CA LYS A 220 -3.92 -20.14 -16.39
C LYS A 220 -3.55 -18.66 -16.32
N ALA A 221 -4.51 -17.74 -16.51
CA ALA A 221 -4.28 -16.32 -16.26
C ALA A 221 -4.23 -16.04 -14.75
N ALA A 222 -5.11 -16.68 -13.98
CA ALA A 222 -5.10 -16.59 -12.52
C ALA A 222 -3.73 -16.97 -11.93
N GLU A 223 -3.15 -18.11 -12.34
CA GLU A 223 -1.79 -18.52 -11.98
C GLU A 223 -0.76 -17.43 -12.33
N ALA A 224 -0.78 -16.93 -13.58
CA ALA A 224 0.20 -15.97 -14.06
C ALA A 224 0.20 -14.65 -13.28
N ASP A 225 -0.98 -14.12 -12.91
CA ASP A 225 -1.08 -12.90 -12.12
C ASP A 225 -0.91 -13.14 -10.61
N LEU A 226 -1.36 -14.27 -10.06
CA LEU A 226 -1.08 -14.62 -8.66
C LEU A 226 0.42 -14.88 -8.40
N HIS A 227 1.17 -15.35 -9.40
CA HIS A 227 2.64 -15.36 -9.37
C HIS A 227 3.22 -13.93 -9.28
N LYS A 228 2.88 -13.04 -10.23
CA LYS A 228 3.33 -11.63 -10.21
C LYS A 228 2.96 -10.93 -8.91
N SER A 229 1.82 -11.27 -8.31
CA SER A 229 1.40 -10.74 -7.01
C SER A 229 2.37 -11.09 -5.89
N ILE A 230 2.83 -12.34 -5.83
CA ILE A 230 3.83 -12.80 -4.84
C ILE A 230 5.20 -12.17 -5.14
N ASP A 231 5.60 -12.14 -6.41
CA ASP A 231 6.92 -11.68 -6.85
C ASP A 231 7.09 -10.15 -6.76
N ALA A 232 5.99 -9.38 -6.77
CA ALA A 232 6.00 -7.92 -6.58
C ALA A 232 6.18 -7.49 -5.11
N PHE A 233 5.85 -8.34 -4.12
CA PHE A 233 6.05 -8.03 -2.70
C PHE A 233 6.57 -9.25 -1.90
N PRO A 234 7.77 -9.78 -2.26
CA PRO A 234 8.25 -11.06 -1.76
C PRO A 234 8.67 -11.04 -0.29
N ALA A 235 8.84 -9.85 0.30
CA ALA A 235 9.20 -9.67 1.71
C ALA A 235 8.07 -10.05 2.68
N GLN A 236 6.80 -9.93 2.25
CA GLN A 236 5.63 -10.31 3.05
C GLN A 236 4.52 -10.86 2.13
N PRO A 237 4.65 -12.10 1.60
CA PRO A 237 3.66 -12.68 0.72
C PRO A 237 2.33 -12.92 1.43
N ASP A 238 1.22 -12.45 0.87
CA ASP A 238 -0.11 -12.70 1.44
C ASP A 238 -0.44 -14.21 1.39
N PRO A 239 -0.69 -14.87 2.53
CA PRO A 239 -1.11 -16.28 2.56
C PRO A 239 -2.37 -16.57 1.73
N VAL A 240 -3.28 -15.61 1.57
CA VAL A 240 -4.51 -15.76 0.77
C VAL A 240 -4.17 -15.80 -0.73
N VAL A 241 -3.25 -14.97 -1.21
CA VAL A 241 -2.72 -15.03 -2.59
C VAL A 241 -2.00 -16.36 -2.83
N VAL A 242 -1.13 -16.78 -1.90
CA VAL A 242 -0.41 -18.06 -1.99
C VAL A 242 -1.39 -19.25 -2.03
N LEU A 243 -2.49 -19.19 -1.29
CA LEU A 243 -3.57 -20.19 -1.34
C LEU A 243 -4.36 -20.15 -2.66
N ARG A 244 -4.71 -18.95 -3.15
CA ARG A 244 -5.40 -18.79 -4.46
C ARG A 244 -4.53 -19.35 -5.59
N LEU A 245 -3.21 -19.18 -5.53
CA LEU A 245 -2.28 -19.75 -6.51
C LEU A 245 -2.27 -21.28 -6.46
N ALA A 246 -2.22 -21.88 -5.26
CA ALA A 246 -2.32 -23.34 -5.12
C ALA A 246 -3.61 -23.91 -5.75
N LEU A 247 -4.74 -23.24 -5.51
CA LEU A 247 -6.04 -23.60 -6.10
C LEU A 247 -6.05 -23.41 -7.63
N ALA A 248 -5.42 -22.37 -8.18
CA ALA A 248 -5.31 -22.16 -9.62
C ALA A 248 -4.43 -23.22 -10.31
N LEU A 249 -3.44 -23.76 -9.61
CA LEU A 249 -2.59 -24.86 -10.08
C LEU A 249 -3.32 -26.21 -10.01
N ASP A 250 -4.07 -26.49 -8.93
CA ASP A 250 -4.94 -27.68 -8.83
C ASP A 250 -5.96 -27.74 -9.97
N LYS A 251 -6.58 -26.61 -10.30
CA LYS A 251 -7.55 -26.49 -11.39
C LYS A 251 -6.97 -26.67 -12.79
N GLN A 252 -5.66 -26.89 -12.90
CA GLN A 252 -4.93 -27.26 -14.12
C GLN A 252 -4.23 -28.63 -13.98
N ASP A 253 -4.61 -29.42 -12.97
CA ASP A 253 -4.01 -30.71 -12.60
C ASP A 253 -2.50 -30.68 -12.28
N LYS A 254 -1.95 -29.48 -11.99
CA LYS A 254 -0.55 -29.24 -11.61
C LYS A 254 -0.32 -29.57 -10.12
N TYR A 255 -0.65 -30.80 -9.72
CA TYR A 255 -0.69 -31.17 -8.30
C TYR A 255 0.65 -31.02 -7.54
N PRO A 256 1.84 -31.29 -8.11
CA PRO A 256 3.13 -31.06 -7.41
C PRO A 256 3.40 -29.58 -7.10
N GLU A 257 3.09 -28.70 -8.05
CA GLU A 257 3.19 -27.25 -7.90
C GLU A 257 2.13 -26.75 -6.91
N ALA A 258 0.88 -27.21 -7.05
CA ALA A 258 -0.20 -26.92 -6.11
C ALA A 258 0.16 -27.34 -4.67
N LEU A 259 0.79 -28.51 -4.48
CA LEU A 259 1.29 -28.97 -3.18
C LEU A 259 2.35 -28.03 -2.62
N THR A 260 3.26 -27.53 -3.45
CA THR A 260 4.30 -26.59 -3.04
C THR A 260 3.68 -25.29 -2.50
N TYR A 261 2.71 -24.71 -3.21
CA TYR A 261 2.05 -23.48 -2.77
C TYR A 261 1.04 -23.70 -1.63
N ALA A 262 0.31 -24.82 -1.58
CA ALA A 262 -0.57 -25.16 -0.47
C ALA A 262 0.22 -25.41 0.84
N THR A 263 1.41 -26.00 0.75
CA THR A 263 2.35 -26.15 1.86
C THR A 263 2.82 -24.78 2.36
N LYS A 264 3.22 -23.87 1.44
CA LYS A 264 3.61 -22.50 1.76
C LYS A 264 2.47 -21.72 2.42
N ALA A 265 1.24 -21.78 1.88
CA ALA A 265 0.06 -21.15 2.47
C ALA A 265 -0.25 -21.71 3.87
N SER A 266 -0.12 -23.02 4.08
CA SER A 266 -0.37 -23.65 5.39
C SER A 266 0.65 -23.23 6.45
N ALA A 267 1.92 -23.06 6.06
CA ALA A 267 2.98 -22.54 6.93
C ALA A 267 2.84 -21.04 7.25
N LEU A 268 2.34 -20.24 6.30
CA LEU A 268 2.07 -18.80 6.48
C LEU A 268 0.78 -18.49 7.26
N THR A 269 -0.01 -19.51 7.66
CA THR A 269 -1.35 -19.32 8.26
C THR A 269 -1.52 -20.00 9.62
N GLN A 270 -2.17 -19.30 10.55
CA GLN A 270 -2.66 -19.88 11.78
C GLN A 270 -3.89 -20.76 11.49
N GLU A 271 -3.92 -21.98 12.03
CA GLU A 271 -4.93 -23.01 11.74
C GLU A 271 -6.35 -22.61 12.11
N ASN A 272 -6.51 -21.81 13.17
CA ASN A 272 -7.79 -21.27 13.65
C ASN A 272 -8.39 -20.17 12.74
N THR A 273 -7.75 -19.83 11.63
CA THR A 273 -8.28 -18.88 10.64
C THR A 273 -8.99 -19.61 9.49
N PRO A 274 -10.00 -18.99 8.83
CA PRO A 274 -10.64 -19.58 7.66
C PRO A 274 -9.63 -19.99 6.58
N ALA A 275 -8.70 -19.07 6.25
CA ALA A 275 -7.62 -19.30 5.29
C ALA A 275 -6.68 -20.44 5.70
N GLY A 276 -6.25 -20.50 6.97
CA GLY A 276 -5.36 -21.56 7.45
C GLY A 276 -6.00 -22.95 7.52
N SER A 277 -7.31 -23.00 7.76
CA SER A 277 -8.09 -24.23 7.66
C SER A 277 -8.25 -24.70 6.20
N LEU A 278 -8.43 -23.75 5.25
CA LEU A 278 -8.53 -24.04 3.83
C LEU A 278 -7.19 -24.51 3.26
N ALA A 279 -6.10 -23.81 3.59
CA ALA A 279 -4.75 -24.16 3.14
C ALA A 279 -4.35 -25.58 3.55
N ARG A 280 -4.62 -25.98 4.81
CA ARG A 280 -4.32 -27.34 5.29
C ARG A 280 -5.13 -28.41 4.56
N ARG A 281 -6.46 -28.22 4.45
CA ARG A 281 -7.32 -29.14 3.67
C ARG A 281 -6.88 -29.28 2.23
N GLU A 282 -6.50 -28.16 1.60
CA GLU A 282 -6.04 -28.15 0.22
C GLU A 282 -4.71 -28.88 0.07
N CYS A 283 -3.75 -28.59 0.95
CA CYS A 283 -2.44 -29.24 1.06
C CYS A 283 -2.58 -30.77 1.25
N GLU A 284 -3.52 -31.22 2.08
CA GLU A 284 -3.86 -32.65 2.24
C GLU A 284 -4.45 -33.27 0.96
N ARG A 285 -5.28 -32.54 0.22
CA ARG A 285 -5.95 -33.02 -1.00
C ARG A 285 -4.96 -33.15 -2.16
N VAL A 286 -4.15 -32.12 -2.43
CA VAL A 286 -3.16 -32.16 -3.51
C VAL A 286 -1.98 -33.10 -3.21
N ALA A 287 -1.65 -33.37 -1.94
CA ALA A 287 -0.70 -34.42 -1.57
C ALA A 287 -1.19 -35.82 -2.03
N GLN A 288 -2.47 -36.11 -1.83
CA GLN A 288 -3.08 -37.37 -2.29
C GLN A 288 -3.12 -37.47 -3.82
N LEU A 289 -3.49 -36.39 -4.52
CA LEU A 289 -3.57 -36.36 -5.99
C LEU A 289 -2.19 -36.46 -6.66
N SER A 290 -1.19 -35.74 -6.13
CA SER A 290 0.22 -35.86 -6.56
C SER A 290 0.91 -37.16 -6.13
N LYS A 291 0.24 -37.98 -5.30
CA LYS A 291 0.76 -39.22 -4.69
C LYS A 291 2.05 -39.02 -3.87
N GLN A 292 2.27 -37.81 -3.35
CA GLN A 292 3.44 -37.50 -2.53
C GLN A 292 3.15 -37.70 -1.03
N PRO A 293 4.18 -37.97 -0.20
CA PRO A 293 4.01 -38.03 1.25
C PRO A 293 3.51 -36.68 1.78
N LYS A 294 2.41 -36.69 2.54
CA LYS A 294 1.80 -35.48 3.14
C LYS A 294 2.85 -34.64 3.89
N PRO A 295 3.15 -33.40 3.44
CA PRO A 295 4.01 -32.48 4.18
C PRO A 295 3.46 -32.17 5.58
N ALA A 296 4.36 -32.02 6.55
CA ALA A 296 3.99 -31.74 7.94
C ALA A 296 3.12 -30.48 8.10
N ALA A 297 3.37 -29.44 7.30
CA ALA A 297 2.59 -28.21 7.31
C ALA A 297 1.13 -28.37 6.80
N CYS A 298 0.81 -29.44 6.06
CA CYS A 298 -0.58 -29.76 5.72
C CYS A 298 -1.39 -30.24 6.92
N GLY A 299 -0.74 -30.63 8.02
CA GLY A 299 -1.42 -31.13 9.21
C GLY A 299 -2.22 -30.05 9.94
N SER A 300 -3.45 -30.40 10.30
CA SER A 300 -4.07 -29.85 11.51
C SER A 300 -3.32 -30.34 12.76
N GLY A 301 -3.21 -29.48 13.78
CA GLY A 301 -2.51 -29.71 15.04
C GLY A 301 -3.20 -30.70 15.99
N ALA A 302 -3.76 -31.78 15.46
CA ALA A 302 -4.55 -32.76 16.18
C ALA A 302 -3.68 -33.83 16.85
N THR A 303 -2.84 -33.42 17.80
CA THR A 303 -2.39 -34.32 18.88
C THR A 303 -3.38 -34.15 20.05
N PRO A 304 -4.29 -35.11 20.31
CA PRO A 304 -5.03 -35.10 21.56
C PRO A 304 -4.00 -35.21 22.69
N ALA A 305 -4.06 -34.31 23.67
CA ALA A 305 -3.22 -34.40 24.86
C ALA A 305 -3.60 -35.67 25.63
N GLN A 306 -2.90 -36.78 25.38
CA GLN A 306 -3.04 -37.99 26.16
C GLN A 306 -2.69 -37.64 27.61
N ASN A 307 -3.61 -37.96 28.53
CA ASN A 307 -3.48 -37.66 29.95
C ASN A 307 -2.18 -38.24 30.52
N GLN A 308 -1.15 -37.41 30.65
CA GLN A 308 -0.04 -37.67 31.55
C GLN A 308 -0.54 -37.45 32.97
N VAL A 309 -1.20 -38.48 33.50
CA VAL A 309 -1.54 -38.58 34.92
C VAL A 309 -0.21 -38.55 35.70
N PRO A 310 -0.01 -37.59 36.61
CA PRO A 310 1.22 -37.57 37.41
C PRO A 310 1.32 -38.84 38.26
N PRO A 311 2.53 -39.45 38.39
CA PRO A 311 2.74 -40.47 39.41
C PRO A 311 2.53 -39.87 40.81
N LYS A 312 2.12 -40.74 41.74
CA LYS A 312 1.88 -40.39 43.15
C LYS A 312 3.18 -40.31 43.94
#